data_AF-A0A821CR07-F1
#
_entry.id   AF-A0A821CR07-F1
#
_cell.length_a   1.000
_cell.length_b   1.000
_cell.length_c   1.000
_cell.angle_alpha   90.00
_cell.angle_beta   90.00
_cell.angle_gamma   90.00
#
_symmetry.space_group_name_H-M   'P 1'
#
loop_
_entity.id
_entity.type
_entity.pdbx_description
1 polymer ?
#
loop_
_entity_poly.entity_id
_entity_poly.type
_entity_poly.pdbx_seq_one_letter_code
_entity_poly.pdbx_strand_id
1 'polypeptide(L)'
;MRTLSYANPKYNFKSVGSIVARACRTAAGTTINLISSVVRRDIDIGLAFIRPAGHHSSTDKVGAFCGLNSVSIGAVYAIQFLKLDRV
;
A
#
# COMPACT_ATOMS: atom_id res chain seq x y z
N MET A 1 -20.04 -13.28 -9.43
CA MET A 1 -18.81 -12.46 -9.42
C MET A 1 -17.61 -13.39 -9.23
N ARG A 2 -16.89 -13.76 -10.31
CA ARG A 2 -15.82 -14.78 -10.27
C ARG A 2 -14.50 -14.13 -9.83
N THR A 3 -14.04 -14.48 -8.63
CA THR A 3 -12.72 -14.12 -8.03
C THR A 3 -11.55 -14.96 -8.58
N LEU A 4 -11.69 -15.58 -9.76
CA LEU A 4 -10.73 -16.56 -10.29
C LEU A 4 -9.44 -15.94 -10.88
N SER A 5 -9.34 -14.60 -10.97
CA SER A 5 -8.15 -13.93 -11.54
C SER A 5 -7.00 -13.70 -10.54
N TYR A 6 -7.25 -13.84 -9.23
CA TYR A 6 -6.27 -13.52 -8.18
C TYR A 6 -5.16 -14.56 -7.98
N ALA A 7 -5.34 -15.78 -8.48
CA ALA A 7 -4.39 -16.87 -8.25
C ALA A 7 -3.36 -17.03 -9.38
N ASN A 8 -3.42 -16.26 -10.46
CA ASN A 8 -2.53 -16.43 -11.61
C ASN A 8 -1.12 -15.86 -11.30
N PRO A 9 -0.05 -16.68 -11.32
CA PRO A 9 1.33 -16.26 -11.00
C PRO A 9 1.87 -15.15 -11.90
N LYS A 10 1.26 -14.94 -13.07
CA LYS A 10 1.62 -13.87 -14.00
C LYS A 10 1.36 -12.47 -13.44
N TYR A 11 0.46 -12.32 -12.45
CA TYR A 11 0.13 -11.02 -11.86
C TYR A 11 0.92 -10.80 -10.57
N ASN A 12 2.16 -10.35 -10.71
CA ASN A 12 3.04 -9.97 -9.60
C ASN A 12 3.56 -8.54 -9.78
N PHE A 13 4.19 -7.98 -8.75
CA PHE A 13 4.67 -6.60 -8.85
C PHE A 13 5.79 -6.41 -9.90
N LYS A 14 6.50 -7.47 -10.30
CA LYS A 14 7.52 -7.39 -11.36
C LYS A 14 6.89 -7.30 -12.76
N SER A 15 5.64 -7.76 -12.91
CA SER A 15 4.92 -7.72 -14.18
C SER A 15 4.21 -6.39 -14.44
N VAL A 16 4.12 -5.48 -13.46
CA VAL A 16 3.55 -4.14 -13.68
C VAL A 16 4.55 -3.25 -14.39
N GLY A 17 4.09 -2.54 -15.42
CA GLY A 17 4.91 -1.59 -16.18
C GLY A 17 5.50 -0.49 -15.30
N SER A 18 6.62 0.10 -15.75
CA SER A 18 7.43 1.05 -14.97
C SER A 18 6.65 2.24 -14.42
N ILE A 19 5.69 2.77 -15.19
CA ILE A 19 4.82 3.88 -14.80
C ILE A 19 3.91 3.47 -13.63
N VAL A 20 3.27 2.30 -13.74
CA VAL A 20 2.41 1.76 -12.69
C VAL A 20 3.23 1.42 -11.44
N ALA A 21 4.41 0.82 -11.62
CA ALA A 21 5.31 0.52 -10.50
C ALA A 21 5.75 1.79 -9.75
N ARG A 22 6.01 2.89 -10.46
CA ARG A 22 6.29 4.20 -9.85
C ARG A 22 5.06 4.71 -9.07
N ALA A 23 3.87 4.67 -9.66
CA ALA A 23 2.63 5.08 -9.00
C ALA A 23 2.35 4.27 -7.73
N CYS A 24 2.58 2.96 -7.75
CA CYS A 24 2.46 2.11 -6.56
C CYS A 24 3.40 2.53 -5.43
N ARG A 25 4.66 2.87 -5.76
CA ARG A 25 5.62 3.35 -4.76
C ARG A 25 5.23 4.71 -4.21
N THR A 26 4.73 5.61 -5.06
CA THR A 26 4.19 6.91 -4.62
C THR A 26 3.00 6.70 -3.69
N ALA A 27 2.05 5.83 -4.03
CA ALA A 27 0.91 5.51 -3.18
C ALA A 27 1.32 4.97 -1.80
N ALA A 28 2.29 4.07 -1.74
CA ALA A 28 2.84 3.56 -0.49
C ALA A 28 3.56 4.66 0.32
N GLY A 29 4.41 5.46 -0.33
CA GLY A 29 5.13 6.57 0.29
C GLY A 29 4.21 7.67 0.85
N THR A 30 3.15 8.03 0.11
CA THR A 30 2.13 8.97 0.58
C THR A 30 1.43 8.47 1.85
N THR A 31 1.13 7.17 1.91
CA THR A 31 0.51 6.56 3.11
C THR A 31 1.46 6.61 4.30
N ILE A 32 2.74 6.29 4.09
CA ILE A 32 3.79 6.39 5.12
C ILE A 32 3.94 7.82 5.64
N ASN A 33 3.96 8.81 4.74
CA ASN A 33 4.05 10.22 5.12
C ASN A 33 2.86 10.66 5.95
N LEU A 34 1.63 10.31 5.54
CA LEU A 34 0.42 10.63 6.31
C LEU A 34 0.46 10.04 7.72
N ILE A 35 0.81 8.76 7.85
CA ILE A 35 0.95 8.09 9.16
C ILE A 35 2.01 8.80 10.00
N SER A 36 3.16 9.13 9.41
CA SER A 36 4.24 9.84 10.12
C SER A 36 3.78 11.19 10.64
N SER A 37 3.06 11.97 9.84
CA SER A 37 2.55 13.30 10.23
C SER A 37 1.54 13.21 11.36
N VAL A 38 0.65 12.23 11.35
CA VAL A 38 -0.32 12.01 12.45
C VAL A 38 0.42 11.60 13.73
N VAL A 39 1.34 10.63 13.65
CA VAL A 39 2.06 10.13 14.85
C VAL A 39 2.96 11.20 15.46
N ARG A 40 3.58 12.06 14.64
CA ARG A 40 4.38 13.21 15.10
C ARG A 40 3.54 14.36 15.66
N ARG A 41 2.22 14.29 15.51
CA ARG A 41 1.26 15.34 15.87
C ARG A 41 1.44 16.62 15.06
N ASP A 42 1.96 16.51 13.84
CA ASP A 42 1.97 17.62 12.88
C ASP A 42 0.54 17.95 12.40
N ILE A 43 -0.34 16.94 12.39
CA ILE A 43 -1.77 17.00 12.09
C ILE A 43 -2.55 16.04 13.01
N ASP A 44 -3.82 16.33 13.27
CA ASP A 44 -4.68 15.45 14.08
C ASP A 44 -5.28 14.29 13.27
N ILE A 45 -5.63 14.55 12.00
CA ILE A 45 -6.26 13.62 11.08
C ILE A 45 -5.87 13.96 9.64
N GLY A 46 -5.83 12.96 8.76
CA GLY A 46 -5.69 13.20 7.33
C GLY A 46 -6.14 12.03 6.47
N LEU A 47 -6.21 12.28 5.16
CA LEU A 47 -6.68 11.32 4.15
C LEU A 47 -5.70 11.27 2.98
N ALA A 48 -5.25 10.08 2.62
CA ALA A 48 -4.35 9.86 1.48
C ALA A 48 -5.15 9.52 0.21
N PHE A 49 -5.21 10.47 -0.74
CA PHE A 49 -5.77 10.22 -2.07
C PHE A 49 -4.74 9.54 -2.97
N ILE A 50 -4.77 8.21 -3.02
CA ILE A 50 -3.75 7.41 -3.71
C ILE A 50 -4.33 6.48 -4.79
N ARG A 51 -3.53 6.28 -5.85
CA ARG A 51 -3.75 5.28 -6.89
C ARG A 51 -2.41 4.70 -7.36
N PRO A 52 -2.35 3.41 -7.76
CA PRO A 52 -3.42 2.39 -7.68
C PRO A 52 -3.79 2.01 -6.23
N ALA A 53 -4.89 1.28 -6.06
CA ALA A 53 -5.32 0.80 -4.73
C ALA A 53 -4.33 -0.23 -4.18
N GLY A 54 -4.52 -0.70 -2.94
CA GLY A 54 -3.62 -1.67 -2.31
C GLY A 54 -4.26 -2.84 -1.58
N HIS A 55 -5.49 -2.68 -1.06
CA HIS A 55 -6.09 -3.59 -0.07
C HIS A 55 -6.34 -5.03 -0.51
N HIS A 56 -6.24 -5.34 -1.80
CA HIS A 56 -6.37 -6.72 -2.28
C HIS A 56 -5.04 -7.39 -2.62
N SER A 57 -3.92 -6.67 -2.57
CA SER A 57 -2.61 -7.25 -2.92
C SER A 57 -2.04 -8.06 -1.76
N SER A 58 -1.43 -9.20 -2.08
CA SER A 58 -0.65 -10.03 -1.15
C SER A 58 0.84 -9.73 -1.27
N THR A 59 1.66 -10.48 -0.54
CA THR A 59 3.13 -10.35 -0.56
C THR A 59 3.75 -10.70 -1.92
N ASP A 60 3.11 -11.59 -2.67
CA ASP A 60 3.63 -12.16 -3.92
C ASP A 60 2.77 -11.82 -5.16
N LYS A 61 1.56 -11.27 -4.98
CA LYS A 61 0.60 -11.02 -6.06
C LYS A 61 -0.03 -9.64 -6.00
N VAL A 62 -0.26 -9.07 -7.17
CA VAL A 62 -1.04 -7.83 -7.32
C VAL A 62 -2.51 -8.17 -7.51
N GLY A 63 -3.39 -7.44 -6.84
CA GLY A 63 -4.84 -7.63 -6.96
C GLY A 63 -5.48 -6.86 -8.12
N ALA A 64 -6.77 -7.07 -8.34
CA ALA A 64 -7.58 -6.31 -9.29
C ALA A 64 -7.49 -4.80 -8.97
N PHE A 65 -6.84 -4.06 -9.86
CA PHE A 65 -6.55 -2.62 -9.73
C PHE A 65 -5.70 -2.25 -8.49
N CYS A 66 -5.08 -3.23 -7.83
CA CYS A 66 -4.27 -3.05 -6.64
C CYS A 66 -2.80 -3.30 -6.95
N GLY A 67 -1.94 -2.34 -6.59
CA GLY A 67 -0.50 -2.42 -6.75
C GLY A 67 0.17 -3.01 -5.52
N LEU A 68 0.94 -2.18 -4.82
CA LEU A 68 1.43 -2.51 -3.48
C LEU A 68 0.30 -2.31 -2.46
N ASN A 69 0.26 -3.15 -1.42
CA ASN A 69 -0.71 -2.97 -0.34
C ASN A 69 -0.29 -1.83 0.59
N SER A 70 -0.60 -0.59 0.20
CA SER A 70 -0.21 0.61 0.95
C SER A 70 -0.72 0.63 2.39
N VAL A 71 -1.89 0.03 2.67
CA VAL A 71 -2.46 -0.07 4.03
C VAL A 71 -1.61 -0.99 4.89
N SER A 72 -1.32 -2.20 4.42
CA SER A 72 -0.45 -3.15 5.14
C SER A 72 0.97 -2.62 5.29
N ILE A 73 1.53 -1.99 4.26
CA ILE A 73 2.85 -1.33 4.33
C ILE A 73 2.85 -0.23 5.39
N GLY A 74 1.81 0.60 5.42
CA GLY A 74 1.67 1.66 6.43
C GLY A 74 1.59 1.11 7.86
N ALA A 75 0.82 0.05 8.08
CA ALA A 75 0.71 -0.60 9.39
C ALA A 75 2.05 -1.20 9.85
N VAL A 76 2.73 -1.93 8.96
CA VAL A 76 4.08 -2.46 9.24
C VAL A 76 5.07 -1.34 9.51
N TYR A 77 4.99 -0.24 8.76
CA TYR A 77 5.84 0.93 8.97
C TYR A 77 5.64 1.52 10.38
N ALA A 78 4.38 1.70 10.80
CA ALA A 78 4.04 2.24 12.11
C ALA A 78 4.57 1.36 13.26
N ILE A 79 4.43 0.04 13.15
CA ILE A 79 4.92 -0.90 14.17
C ILE A 79 6.46 -0.93 14.19
N GLN A 80 7.10 -1.14 13.03
CA GLN A 80 8.54 -1.41 12.98
C GLN A 80 9.41 -0.16 13.16
N PHE A 81 8.98 0.98 12.62
CA PHE A 81 9.79 2.19 12.55
C PHE A 81 9.31 3.30 13.48
N LEU A 82 8.00 3.41 13.72
CA LEU A 82 7.45 4.39 14.69
C LEU A 82 7.23 3.78 16.08
N LYS A 83 7.50 2.49 16.27
CA LYS A 83 7.41 1.77 17.55
C LYS A 83 6.02 1.83 18.19
N LEU A 84 4.96 1.82 17.37
CA LEU A 84 3.61 1.65 17.89
C LEU A 84 3.38 0.18 18.27
N ASP A 85 2.86 -0.05 19.48
CA ASP A 85 2.57 -1.40 19.95
C ASP A 85 1.35 -2.03 19.27
N ARG A 86 0.44 -1.18 18.75
CA ARG A 86 -0.82 -1.60 18.11
C ARG A 86 -1.22 -0.64 17.00
N VAL A 87 -1.78 -1.20 15.93
CA VAL A 87 -2.34 -0.50 14.75
C VAL A 87 -3.70 -1.10 14.44
#